data_AF-A0A7S7UG48-F1
#
_entry.id   AF-A0A7S7UG48-F1
#
_cell.length_a   1.000
_cell.length_b   1.000
_cell.length_c   1.000
_cell.angle_alpha   90.00
_cell.angle_beta   90.00
_cell.angle_gamma   90.00
#
_symmetry.space_group_name_H-M   'P 1'
#
loop_
_entity.id
_entity.type
_entity.pdbx_description
1 polymer ?
#
loop_
_entity_poly.entity_id
_entity_poly.type
_entity_poly.pdbx_seq_one_letter_code
_entity_poly.pdbx_strand_id
1 'polypeptide(L)' 'MNGHAIFENVRRYRGIASLYRQTAAFRPSQRWSLLEQASEWEARALSELEAYFAARVDHAAPLAA' A
#
# COMPACT_ATOMS: atom_id res chain seq x y z
N MET A 1 -16.55 -2.25 -3.63
CA MET A 1 -15.32 -2.19 -4.46
C MET A 1 -14.92 -3.61 -4.84
N ASN A 2 -14.41 -3.84 -6.06
CA ASN A 2 -13.97 -5.17 -6.50
C ASN A 2 -12.58 -5.49 -5.92
N GLY A 3 -12.39 -6.67 -5.32
CA GLY A 3 -11.11 -7.11 -4.75
C GLY A 3 -9.95 -7.09 -5.75
N HIS A 4 -10.22 -7.33 -7.05
CA HIS A 4 -9.20 -7.21 -8.10
C HIS A 4 -8.60 -5.80 -8.17
N ALA A 5 -9.45 -4.76 -8.15
CA ALA A 5 -9.01 -3.37 -8.22
C ALA A 5 -8.18 -2.96 -7.00
N ILE A 6 -8.53 -3.49 -5.81
CA ILE A 6 -7.77 -3.26 -4.58
C ILE A 6 -6.36 -3.86 -4.71
N PHE A 7 -6.25 -5.11 -5.15
CA PHE A 7 -4.93 -5.74 -5.33
C PHE A 7 -4.08 -5.06 -6.41
N GLU A 8 -4.71 -4.52 -7.46
CA GLU A 8 -4.02 -3.70 -8.46
C GLU A 8 -3.48 -2.38 -7.86
N ASN A 9 -4.26 -1.70 -7.03
CA ASN A 9 -3.81 -0.51 -6.30
C ASN A 9 -2.62 -0.83 -5.39
N VAL A 10 -2.72 -1.89 -4.60
CA VAL A 10 -1.65 -2.35 -3.70
C VAL A 10 -0.36 -2.64 -4.49
N ARG A 11 -0.47 -3.37 -5.61
CA ARG A 11 0.68 -3.64 -6.50
C ARG A 11 1.29 -2.33 -7.01
N ARG A 12 0.47 -1.40 -7.49
CA ARG A 12 0.91 -0.10 -8.02
C ARG A 12 1.64 0.72 -6.96
N TYR A 13 1.05 0.89 -5.79
CA TYR A 13 1.62 1.68 -4.69
C TYR A 13 2.95 1.10 -4.21
N ARG A 14 3.05 -0.22 -4.03
CA ARG A 14 4.32 -0.87 -3.69
C ARG A 14 5.37 -0.73 -4.79
N GLY A 15 4.96 -0.76 -6.07
CA GLY A 15 5.83 -0.49 -7.21
C GLY A 15 6.43 0.92 -7.13
N ILE A 16 5.59 1.93 -6.89
CA ILE A 16 6.02 3.33 -6.72
C ILE A 16 6.97 3.49 -5.53
N ALA A 17 6.64 2.90 -4.37
CA ALA A 17 7.52 2.92 -3.20
C ALA A 17 8.90 2.30 -3.48
N SER A 18 8.95 1.19 -4.22
CA SER A 18 10.21 0.55 -4.63
C SER A 18 11.05 1.47 -5.53
N LEU A 19 10.42 2.18 -6.48
CA LEU A 19 11.10 3.14 -7.34
C LEU A 19 11.69 4.32 -6.55
N TYR A 20 10.98 4.83 -5.54
CA TYR A 20 11.51 5.86 -4.65
C TYR A 20 12.75 5.38 -3.89
N ARG A 21 12.73 4.16 -3.33
CA ARG A 21 13.90 3.58 -2.65
C ARG A 21 15.10 3.38 -3.57
N GLN A 22 14.85 2.87 -4.79
CA GLN A 22 15.88 2.70 -5.79
C GLN A 22 16.50 4.06 -6.15
N THR A 23 15.67 5.08 -6.34
CA THR A 23 16.14 6.44 -6.64
C THR A 23 16.94 7.03 -5.47
N ALA A 24 16.50 6.80 -4.23
CA ALA A 24 17.20 7.25 -3.02
C ALA A 24 18.62 6.70 -2.90
N ALA A 25 18.88 5.50 -3.42
CA ALA A 25 20.23 4.91 -3.45
C ALA A 25 21.22 5.69 -4.34
N PHE A 26 20.73 6.40 -5.36
CA PHE A 26 21.55 7.16 -6.32
C PHE A 26 21.41 8.69 -6.17
N ARG A 27 20.72 9.16 -5.12
CA ARG A 27 20.48 10.59 -4.84
C ARG A 27 20.71 10.92 -3.37
N PRO A 28 21.97 10.92 -2.88
CA PRO A 28 22.27 11.08 -1.46
C PRO A 28 21.71 12.37 -0.83
N SER A 29 21.73 13.48 -1.57
CA SER A 29 21.21 14.78 -1.13
C SER A 29 19.68 14.78 -0.92
N GLN A 30 18.94 13.93 -1.64
CA GLN A 30 17.48 13.83 -1.57
C GLN A 30 17.02 12.54 -0.86
N ARG A 31 17.95 11.71 -0.38
CA ARG A 31 17.68 10.36 0.12
C ARG A 31 16.55 10.33 1.13
N TRP A 32 16.58 11.22 2.12
CA TRP A 32 15.57 11.24 3.18
C TRP A 32 14.18 11.56 2.66
N SER A 33 14.03 12.61 1.85
CA SER A 33 12.76 12.97 1.23
C SER A 33 12.22 11.84 0.33
N LEU A 34 13.10 11.18 -0.44
CA LEU A 34 12.69 10.04 -1.28
C LEU A 34 12.25 8.83 -0.44
N LEU A 35 12.91 8.55 0.68
CA LEU A 35 12.51 7.46 1.58
C LEU A 35 11.20 7.75 2.31
N GLU A 36 10.95 9.01 2.67
CA GLU A 36 9.67 9.46 3.23
C GLU A 36 8.54 9.24 2.21
N GLN A 37 8.73 9.67 0.96
CA GLN A 37 7.77 9.40 -0.11
C GLN A 37 7.52 7.90 -0.32
N ALA A 38 8.57 7.06 -0.25
CA ALA A 38 8.39 5.60 -0.31
C ALA A 38 7.50 5.08 0.83
N SER A 39 7.71 5.58 2.06
CA SER A 39 6.93 5.19 3.24
C SER A 39 5.46 5.60 3.10
N GLU A 40 5.17 6.78 2.58
CA GLU A 40 3.80 7.23 2.34
C GLU A 40 3.05 6.31 1.37
N TRP A 41 3.70 5.89 0.28
CA TRP A 41 3.10 4.97 -0.68
C TRP A 41 2.86 3.58 -0.09
N GLU A 42 3.75 3.10 0.78
CA GLU A 42 3.52 1.85 1.50
C GLU A 42 2.37 1.92 2.49
N ALA A 43 2.24 3.03 3.22
CA ALA A 43 1.12 3.25 4.12
C ALA A 43 -0.21 3.21 3.36
N ARG A 44 -0.27 3.81 2.15
CA ARG A 44 -1.46 3.72 1.28
C ARG A 44 -1.75 2.28 0.86
N ALA A 45 -0.73 1.50 0.49
CA ALA A 45 -0.90 0.10 0.13
C ALA A 45 -1.37 -0.76 1.32
N LEU A 46 -0.90 -0.46 2.53
CA LEU A 46 -1.32 -1.14 3.75
C LEU A 46 -2.79 -0.81 4.07
N SER A 47 -3.17 0.47 4.01
CA SER A 47 -4.54 0.92 4.27
C SER A 47 -5.56 0.28 3.32
N GLU A 48 -5.22 0.10 2.03
CA GLU A 48 -6.07 -0.61 1.06
C GLU A 48 -6.31 -2.09 1.46
N LEU A 49 -5.25 -2.77 1.93
CA LEU A 49 -5.37 -4.15 2.40
C LEU A 49 -6.18 -4.24 3.70
N GLU A 50 -5.91 -3.35 4.64
CA GLU A 50 -6.64 -3.29 5.92
C GLU A 50 -8.14 -3.06 5.68
N ALA A 51 -8.49 -2.09 4.83
CA ALA A 51 -9.88 -1.81 4.47
C ALA A 51 -10.56 -3.02 3.80
N TYR A 52 -9.86 -3.71 2.89
CA TYR A 52 -10.38 -4.91 2.24
C TYR A 52 -10.66 -6.04 3.23
N PHE A 53 -9.72 -6.31 4.13
CA PHE A 53 -9.88 -7.39 5.11
C PHE A 53 -10.91 -7.04 6.18
N ALA A 54 -10.97 -5.79 6.64
CA ALA A 54 -11.99 -5.32 7.58
C ALA A 54 -13.40 -5.53 7.00
N ALA A 55 -13.66 -5.06 5.78
CA ALA A 55 -14.94 -5.26 5.11
C ALA A 55 -15.30 -6.75 4.96
N ARG A 56 -14.31 -7.61 4.71
CA ARG A 56 -14.56 -9.05 4.55
C ARG A 56 -14.84 -9.77 5.86
N VAL A 57 -14.23 -9.33 6.97
CA VAL A 57 -14.54 -9.82 8.32
C VAL A 57 -15.95 -9.41 8.72
N ASP A 58 -16.33 -8.15 8.47
CA ASP A 58 -17.67 -7.64 8.75
C ASP A 58 -18.76 -8.42 8.00
N HIS A 59 -18.47 -8.88 6.77
CA HIS A 59 -19.38 -9.74 6.01
C HIS A 59 -19.44 -11.20 6.48
N ALA A 60 -18.42 -11.69 7.19
CA ALA A 60 -18.39 -13.07 7.69
C ALA A 60 -19.07 -13.23 9.06
N ALA A 61 -19.10 -12.17 9.88
CA ALA A 61 -19.72 -12.17 11.20
C ALA A 61 -21.24 -12.52 11.23
N PRO A 62 -22.08 -12.12 10.25
CA PRO A 62 -23.52 -12.44 10.26
C PRO A 62 -23.86 -13.91 9.95
N LEU A 63 -22.93 -14.67 9.36
CA LEU A 63 -23.16 -16.07 8.94
C LEU A 63 -22.79 -17.09 10.03
N ALA A 64 -22.21 -16.64 11.13
CA ALA A 64 -21.74 -17.47 12.24
C ALA A 64 -22.65 -17.41 13.48
N ALA A 65 -23.81 -16.75 13.40
CA ALA A 65 -24.75 -16.52 14.49
C ALA A 65 -26.05 -17.34 14.32
#